data_AF-A0A453SRG6-F1
#
_entry.id   AF-A0A453SRG6-F1
#
_cell.length_a   1.000
_cell.length_b   1.000
_cell.length_c   1.000
_cell.angle_alpha   90.00
_cell.angle_beta   90.00
_cell.angle_gamma   90.00
#
_symmetry.space_group_name_H-M   'P 1'
#
loop_
_entity.id
_entity.type
_entity.pdbx_description
1 polymer ?
#
loop_
_entity_poly.entity_id
_entity_poly.type
_entity_poly.pdbx_seq_one_letter_code
_entity_poly.pdbx_strand_id
1 'polypeptide(L)' 'MISFMHIAKNVKVTELSLYEDAILDACCQNIPADDELWYRVVEVSVLLLTCTEK' A
#
# COMPACT_ATOMS: atom_id res chain seq x y z
N MET A 1 4.59 1.18 6.30
CA MET A 1 4.81 1.56 4.89
C MET A 1 5.89 0.77 4.16
N ILE A 2 7.14 0.71 4.63
CA ILE A 2 8.20 -0.08 3.95
C ILE A 2 7.81 -1.56 3.83
N SER A 3 7.14 -2.11 4.85
CA SER A 3 6.59 -3.47 4.82
C SER A 3 5.55 -3.65 3.71
N PHE A 4 4.66 -2.67 3.49
CA PHE A 4 3.68 -2.72 2.40
C PHE A 4 4.33 -2.69 1.02
N MET A 5 5.40 -1.89 0.82
CA MET A 5 6.18 -1.97 -0.42
C MET A 5 6.80 -3.35 -0.63
N HIS A 6 7.37 -3.93 0.42
CA HIS A 6 7.96 -5.27 0.32
C HIS A 6 6.90 -6.31 -0.03
N ILE A 7 5.75 -6.28 0.65
CA ILE A 7 4.64 -7.20 0.42
C ILE A 7 4.15 -7.04 -1.02
N ALA A 8 3.86 -5.82 -1.47
CA ALA A 8 3.33 -5.58 -2.80
C ALA A 8 4.32 -5.88 -3.95
N LYS A 9 5.63 -5.88 -3.68
CA LYS A 9 6.66 -6.31 -4.65
C LYS A 9 6.90 -7.82 -4.69
N ASN A 10 6.55 -8.56 -3.62
CA ASN A 10 6.95 -9.96 -3.46
C ASN A 10 5.78 -10.94 -3.33
N VAL A 11 4.57 -10.46 -3.05
CA VAL A 11 3.35 -11.25 -2.92
C VAL A 11 2.54 -11.18 -4.22
N LYS A 12 1.84 -12.27 -4.56
CA LYS A 12 1.02 -12.29 -5.78
C LYS A 12 -0.15 -11.32 -5.65
N VAL A 13 -0.43 -10.62 -6.74
CA VAL A 13 -1.55 -9.69 -6.90
C VAL A 13 -2.88 -10.31 -6.42
N THR A 14 -3.16 -11.56 -6.79
CA THR A 14 -4.38 -12.29 -6.38
C THR A 14 -4.50 -12.56 -4.89
N GLU A 15 -3.38 -12.68 -4.18
CA GLU A 15 -3.37 -12.83 -2.72
C GLU A 15 -3.52 -11.46 -2.05
N LEU A 16 -2.95 -10.41 -2.66
CA LEU A 16 -3.04 -9.04 -2.20
C LEU A 16 -4.46 -8.49 -2.29
N SER A 17 -5.18 -8.80 -3.37
CA SER A 17 -6.57 -8.38 -3.59
C SER A 17 -7.54 -8.89 -2.52
N LEU A 18 -7.19 -9.97 -1.80
CA LEU A 18 -8.01 -10.47 -0.69
C LEU A 18 -7.94 -9.57 0.56
N TYR A 19 -6.94 -8.69 0.63
CA TYR A 19 -6.68 -7.80 1.77
C TYR A 19 -6.81 -6.32 1.40
N GLU A 20 -7.42 -6.00 0.25
CA GLU A 20 -7.55 -4.64 -0.28
C GLU A 20 -8.04 -3.64 0.78
N ASP A 21 -9.20 -3.89 1.38
CA ASP A 21 -9.79 -2.97 2.37
C ASP A 21 -8.90 -2.78 3.60
N ALA A 22 -8.28 -3.84 4.11
CA ALA A 22 -7.41 -3.78 5.28
C ALA A 22 -6.11 -3.03 4.99
N ILE A 23 -5.59 -3.17 3.78
CA ILE A 23 -4.40 -2.46 3.32
C ILE A 23 -4.70 -0.97 3.13
N LEU A 24 -5.85 -0.63 2.52
CA LEU A 24 -6.29 0.74 2.33
C LEU A 24 -6.54 1.44 3.66
N ASP A 25 -7.22 0.78 4.61
CA ASP A 25 -7.44 1.32 5.95
C ASP A 25 -6.11 1.56 6.68
N ALA A 26 -5.17 0.61 6.62
CA ALA A 26 -3.84 0.80 7.20
C ALA A 26 -3.03 1.95 6.55
N CYS A 27 -3.25 2.24 5.27
CA CYS A 27 -2.66 3.41 4.59
C CYS A 27 -3.32 4.72 5.04
N CYS A 28 -4.65 4.75 5.19
CA CYS A 28 -5.40 5.91 5.67
C CYS A 28 -5.09 6.25 7.14
N GLN A 29 -4.87 5.23 7.98
CA GLN A 29 -4.51 5.41 9.40
C GLN A 29 -3.03 5.77 9.60
N ASN A 30 -2.16 5.49 8.62
CA ASN A 30 -0.77 5.94 8.65
C ASN A 30 -0.65 7.33 8.03
N ILE A 31 -1.06 8.36 8.78
CA ILE A 31 -0.67 9.73 8.48
C ILE A 31 0.86 9.81 8.63
N PRO A 32 1.64 10.07 7.57
CA PRO A 32 3.08 10.20 7.71
C PRO A 32 3.35 11.36 8.70
N ALA A 33 4.11 11.05 9.75
CA ALA A 33 4.46 12.02 10.77
C ALA A 33 5.43 13.11 10.28
N ASP A 34 5.99 12.92 9.07
CA ASP A 34 6.98 13.79 8.44
C ASP A 34 6.65 13.94 6.95
N ASP A 35 6.72 15.18 6.46
CA ASP A 35 6.41 15.52 5.08
C ASP A 35 7.34 14.82 4.07
N GLU A 36 8.56 14.47 4.50
CA GLU A 36 9.51 13.74 3.67
C GLU A 36 9.06 12.32 3.34
N LEU A 37 8.09 11.75 4.04
CA LEU A 37 7.62 10.38 3.80
C LEU A 37 6.38 10.30 2.90
N TRP A 38 5.75 11.43 2.56
CA TRP A 38 4.55 11.48 1.71
C TRP A 38 4.76 10.83 0.34
N TYR A 39 5.93 11.02 -0.29
CA TYR A 39 6.19 10.40 -1.60
C TYR A 39 6.11 8.87 -1.54
N ARG A 40 6.55 8.27 -0.42
CA ARG A 40 6.45 6.83 -0.19
C ARG A 40 5.02 6.38 0.08
N VAL A 41 4.19 7.24 0.69
CA VAL A 41 2.76 6.96 0.92
C VAL A 41 2.08 6.87 -0.45
N VAL A 42 2.28 7.89 -1.28
CA VAL A 42 1.71 7.94 -2.63
C VAL A 42 2.18 6.77 -3.48
N GLU A 43 3.48 6.46 -3.48
CA GLU A 43 4.03 5.32 -4.22
C GLU A 43 3.39 3.99 -3.80
N VAL A 44 3.26 3.76 -2.49
CA VAL A 44 2.62 2.56 -1.94
C VAL A 44 1.15 2.50 -2.31
N SER A 45 0.40 3.60 -2.13
CA SER A 45 -1.02 3.66 -2.46
C SER A 45 -1.28 3.38 -3.93
N VAL A 46 -0.50 3.98 -4.84
CA VAL A 46 -0.62 3.74 -6.28
C VAL A 46 -0.33 2.28 -6.62
N LEU A 47 0.77 1.74 -6.10
CA LEU A 47 1.17 0.37 -6.39
C LEU A 47 0.14 -0.64 -5.86
N LEU A 48 -0.41 -0.39 -4.68
CA LEU A 48 -1.51 -1.19 -4.12
C LEU A 48 -2.78 -1.08 -4.97
N LEU A 49 -3.20 0.13 -5.34
CA LEU A 49 -4.36 0.35 -6.21
C LEU A 49 -4.22 -0.43 -7.52
N THR A 50 -3.06 -0.36 -8.18
CA THR A 50 -2.81 -1.12 -9.42
C THR A 50 -2.79 -2.64 -9.23
N CYS A 51 -2.57 -3.12 -8.01
CA CYS A 51 -2.61 -4.54 -7.67
C CYS A 51 -4.00 -5.01 -7.23
N THR A 52 -4.93 -4.10 -6.93
CA THR A 52 -6.29 -4.45 -6.49
C THR A 52 -7.36 -4.06 -7.51
N GLU A 53 -7.09 -3.11 -8.40
CA GLU A 53 -7.93 -2.82 -9.57
C GLU A 53 -7.95 -4.01 -10.54
N LYS A 54 -9.16 -4.40 -10.96
CA LYS A 54 -9.43 -5.48 -11.92
C LYS A 54 -9.36 -5.04 -13.37
#